data_AF-A0A1I1YVQ4-F1
#
_entry.id   AF-A0A1I1YVQ4-F1
#
_cell.length_a   1.000
_cell.length_b   1.000
_cell.length_c   1.000
_cell.angle_alpha   90.00
_cell.angle_beta   90.00
_cell.angle_gamma   90.00
#
_symmetry.space_group_name_H-M   'P 1'
#
loop_
_entity.id
_entity.type
_entity.pdbx_description
1 polymer ?
#
loop_
_entity_poly.entity_id
_entity_poly.type
_entity_poly.pdbx_seq_one_letter_code
_entity_poly.pdbx_strand_id
1 'polypeptide(L)'
;MKSIKLKSFLAFILTQCFIALAFGASHREAPLIAFDPAADNTDVYAFRSWENPDKVVFILNTIPGQQPADGPNYFAFDDRILYEIHIDNNQDGKAEDIVYQIRFKTETRPALGSLNFPLPFVGNPNIPIPELQGITALDGPGSEGLTRRQTYTVTEVRGNKSQQLFEGQTLVAVPSNVGPNTMPNYETLAAQGIYNDSETGVRVFAGQRYETFYIDLGAVFDTVNLRRPVPALTPEEDTNDHINPFGINRFKGFNINSIAIEVPINRITHDYLPADTSTTPIIGMYASTSRQKTRILSNNDNEQTKSVRKFVQVSRMANPLINELIIDTPTKDLWNTSEPEEESQFQEFYKAPSLATALNLIFGLPVPTTPRTDLMQVFLKYPGQPLQESHCGSPCAELLRLNLSIPPTPPENQKRLGGLASPPDPAGFPNGRRPNDDVTDIAIRVVGGQAFLDARVGDGVNFLENAPGSNLTSNGIYKIFPFLPTPTPGRDIDCNGTEASPCN
;
A
#
# COMPACT_ATOMS: atom_id res chain seq x y z
N MET A 1 8.73 -21.62 77.44
CA MET A 1 8.25 -20.49 76.60
C MET A 1 8.75 -20.70 75.18
N LYS A 2 7.94 -20.24 74.22
CA LYS A 2 7.87 -20.64 72.80
C LYS A 2 9.16 -20.43 71.98
N SER A 3 9.26 -21.23 70.91
CA SER A 3 10.25 -21.17 69.83
C SER A 3 10.20 -19.87 69.02
N ILE A 4 11.26 -19.57 68.26
CA ILE A 4 11.26 -19.42 66.78
C ILE A 4 12.67 -19.03 66.28
N LYS A 5 13.11 -19.71 65.22
CA LYS A 5 14.30 -19.44 64.41
C LYS A 5 14.08 -18.19 63.55
N LEU A 6 15.11 -17.37 63.33
CA LEU A 6 15.12 -16.44 62.20
C LEU A 6 16.44 -16.54 61.42
N LYS A 7 16.36 -17.23 60.29
CA LYS A 7 17.37 -17.22 59.23
C LYS A 7 17.17 -15.91 58.45
N SER A 8 18.20 -15.07 58.34
CA SER A 8 18.20 -13.97 57.37
C SER A 8 18.39 -14.56 55.97
N PHE A 9 17.31 -14.59 55.19
CA PHE A 9 17.35 -14.86 53.77
C PHE A 9 17.51 -13.53 53.03
N LEU A 10 18.61 -13.40 52.30
CA LEU A 10 18.85 -12.34 51.34
C LEU A 10 17.92 -12.60 50.14
N ALA A 11 16.83 -11.85 50.03
CA ALA A 11 15.93 -11.92 48.89
C ALA A 11 16.46 -11.01 47.77
N PHE A 12 17.16 -11.62 46.81
CA PHE A 12 17.42 -11.01 45.51
C PHE A 12 16.07 -10.86 44.80
N ILE A 13 15.55 -9.64 44.70
CA ILE A 13 14.42 -9.34 43.81
C ILE A 13 15.00 -9.33 42.40
N LEU A 14 14.87 -10.46 41.70
CA LEU A 14 15.09 -10.54 40.27
C LEU A 14 13.91 -9.83 39.60
N THR A 15 14.08 -8.57 39.24
CA THR A 15 13.18 -7.86 38.32
C THR A 15 13.33 -8.54 36.96
N GLN A 16 12.46 -9.51 36.66
CA GLN A 16 12.32 -10.05 35.31
C GLN A 16 11.74 -8.96 34.42
N CYS A 17 12.65 -8.16 33.85
CA CYS A 17 12.37 -7.33 32.71
C CYS A 17 12.14 -8.29 31.53
N PHE A 18 10.87 -8.59 31.24
CA PHE A 18 10.51 -9.15 29.94
C PHE A 18 10.81 -8.08 28.90
N ILE A 19 12.04 -8.11 28.36
CA ILE A 19 12.36 -7.41 27.13
C ILE A 19 11.61 -8.20 26.04
N ALA A 20 10.37 -7.78 25.75
CA ALA A 20 9.74 -8.15 24.51
C ALA A 20 10.57 -7.48 23.40
N LEU A 21 11.42 -8.27 22.75
CA LEU A 21 12.08 -7.85 21.51
C LEU A 21 10.97 -7.65 20.47
N ALA A 22 10.60 -6.39 20.24
CA ALA A 22 9.66 -6.00 19.21
C ALA A 22 10.37 -6.11 17.85
N PHE A 23 9.91 -7.04 17.00
CA PHE A 23 10.22 -7.02 15.56
C PHE A 23 9.13 -6.16 14.91
N GLY A 24 9.45 -4.91 14.57
CA GLY A 24 8.56 -4.10 13.74
C GLY A 24 8.62 -4.60 12.30
N ALA A 25 7.50 -4.50 11.58
CA ALA A 25 7.42 -4.95 10.20
C ALA A 25 6.71 -3.90 9.34
N SER A 26 7.10 -3.90 8.08
CA SER A 26 7.02 -2.76 7.16
C SER A 26 6.98 -3.29 5.74
N HIS A 27 5.98 -4.12 5.50
CA HIS A 27 5.89 -5.32 4.68
C HIS A 27 6.36 -6.55 5.42
N ARG A 28 5.52 -7.61 5.45
CA ARG A 28 5.63 -8.77 6.35
C ARG A 28 5.17 -8.46 7.78
N GLU A 29 4.18 -7.59 7.91
CA GLU A 29 3.72 -6.91 9.13
C GLU A 29 3.29 -7.85 10.24
N ALA A 30 2.64 -8.93 9.83
CA ALA A 30 2.13 -9.99 10.69
C ALA A 30 2.91 -11.30 10.47
N PRO A 31 3.04 -12.16 11.50
CA PRO A 31 3.78 -13.41 11.38
C PRO A 31 3.38 -14.30 10.20
N LEU A 32 2.09 -14.41 9.86
CA LEU A 32 1.65 -15.24 8.72
C LEU A 32 1.89 -14.56 7.38
N ILE A 33 1.57 -13.26 7.25
CA ILE A 33 1.74 -12.52 5.99
C ILE A 33 3.22 -12.38 5.63
N ALA A 34 4.11 -12.43 6.64
CA ALA A 34 5.54 -12.49 6.44
C ALA A 34 6.03 -13.68 5.61
N PHE A 35 5.26 -14.75 5.50
CA PHE A 35 5.60 -15.89 4.64
C PHE A 35 4.80 -15.93 3.35
N ASP A 36 4.08 -14.85 3.04
CA ASP A 36 3.13 -14.78 1.93
C ASP A 36 3.11 -13.40 1.24
N PRO A 37 4.22 -13.02 0.58
CA PRO A 37 4.38 -11.69 -0.02
C PRO A 37 3.33 -11.37 -1.10
N ALA A 38 2.74 -12.38 -1.75
CA ALA A 38 1.72 -12.18 -2.77
C ALA A 38 0.36 -11.73 -2.21
N ALA A 39 0.08 -12.08 -0.95
CA ALA A 39 -1.10 -11.63 -0.22
C ALA A 39 -0.83 -10.39 0.63
N ASP A 40 0.43 -9.96 0.74
CA ASP A 40 0.80 -8.86 1.58
C ASP A 40 0.26 -7.53 1.03
N ASN A 41 -0.69 -6.91 1.74
CA ASN A 41 -1.18 -5.57 1.42
C ASN A 41 -0.16 -4.58 1.94
N THR A 42 0.71 -4.17 1.04
CA THR A 42 1.86 -3.32 1.37
C THR A 42 1.46 -1.87 1.51
N ASP A 43 0.48 -1.42 0.73
CA ASP A 43 0.02 -0.05 0.80
C ASP A 43 -1.34 0.16 0.12
N VAL A 44 -2.09 1.18 0.56
CA VAL A 44 -3.37 1.56 -0.05
C VAL A 44 -3.49 3.07 -0.26
N TYR A 45 -4.03 3.47 -1.41
CA TYR A 45 -4.28 4.87 -1.74
C TYR A 45 -5.73 5.09 -2.12
N ALA A 46 -6.30 6.21 -1.68
CA ALA A 46 -7.65 6.63 -1.99
C ALA A 46 -7.71 8.15 -2.10
N PHE A 47 -7.95 8.68 -3.29
CA PHE A 47 -7.93 10.13 -3.52
C PHE A 47 -8.78 10.51 -4.73
N ARG A 48 -9.29 11.74 -4.76
CA ARG A 48 -9.89 12.27 -5.99
C ARG A 48 -8.82 12.40 -7.07
N SER A 49 -9.15 11.96 -8.27
CA SER A 49 -8.24 12.02 -9.42
C SER A 49 -7.92 13.48 -9.75
N TRP A 50 -6.64 13.86 -9.73
CA TRP A 50 -6.20 15.18 -10.19
C TRP A 50 -6.11 15.28 -11.73
N GLU A 51 -6.26 14.16 -12.44
CA GLU A 51 -6.42 14.14 -13.90
C GLU A 51 -7.88 14.39 -14.29
N ASN A 52 -8.83 13.79 -13.56
CA ASN A 52 -10.26 14.00 -13.74
C ASN A 52 -10.96 14.13 -12.37
N PRO A 53 -11.23 15.36 -11.89
CA PRO A 53 -11.82 15.58 -10.56
C PRO A 53 -13.16 14.87 -10.34
N ASP A 54 -13.93 14.54 -11.37
CA ASP A 54 -15.22 13.83 -11.23
C ASP A 54 -15.06 12.33 -10.89
N LYS A 55 -13.83 11.88 -10.72
CA LYS A 55 -13.49 10.50 -10.39
C LYS A 55 -12.66 10.39 -9.12
N VAL A 56 -12.71 9.21 -8.53
CA VAL A 56 -11.89 8.79 -7.40
C VAL A 56 -11.00 7.62 -7.83
N VAL A 57 -9.79 7.58 -7.29
CA VAL A 57 -8.79 6.55 -7.53
C VAL A 57 -8.64 5.73 -6.26
N PHE A 58 -8.64 4.41 -6.41
CA PHE A 58 -8.21 3.47 -5.39
C PHE A 58 -7.04 2.64 -5.91
N ILE A 59 -6.03 2.46 -5.09
CA ILE A 59 -4.86 1.67 -5.44
C ILE A 59 -4.56 0.70 -4.29
N LEU A 60 -4.37 -0.57 -4.63
CA LEU A 60 -3.88 -1.61 -3.74
C LEU A 60 -2.47 -2.04 -4.21
N ASN A 61 -1.48 -1.90 -3.34
CA ASN A 61 -0.11 -2.37 -3.57
C ASN A 61 0.14 -3.70 -2.86
N THR A 62 0.87 -4.61 -3.54
CA THR A 62 1.28 -5.92 -3.01
C THR A 62 2.67 -6.32 -3.49
N ILE A 63 3.22 -7.39 -2.92
CA ILE A 63 4.54 -7.94 -3.25
C ILE A 63 5.65 -6.90 -3.00
N PRO A 64 6.02 -6.68 -1.74
CA PRO A 64 6.89 -5.60 -1.31
C PRO A 64 8.32 -5.71 -1.80
N GLY A 65 9.01 -4.57 -1.88
CA GLY A 65 10.47 -4.53 -1.98
C GLY A 65 11.01 -5.30 -3.19
N GLN A 66 10.35 -5.17 -4.34
CA GLN A 66 10.73 -5.84 -5.56
C GLN A 66 12.03 -5.24 -6.07
N GLN A 67 13.13 -5.97 -5.99
CA GLN A 67 14.39 -5.56 -6.61
C GLN A 67 14.29 -5.86 -8.12
N PRO A 68 14.33 -4.85 -9.02
CA PRO A 68 14.11 -5.08 -10.45
C PRO A 68 15.00 -6.15 -11.11
N ALA A 69 16.19 -6.43 -10.57
CA ALA A 69 17.13 -7.42 -11.13
C ALA A 69 16.86 -8.89 -10.69
N ASP A 70 15.89 -9.15 -9.81
CA ASP A 70 15.64 -10.47 -9.20
C ASP A 70 14.88 -11.44 -10.14
N GLY A 71 15.46 -11.74 -11.30
CA GLY A 71 15.03 -12.86 -12.16
C GLY A 71 15.41 -14.24 -11.57
N PRO A 72 15.03 -15.36 -12.21
CA PRO A 72 14.40 -15.47 -13.54
C PRO A 72 12.88 -15.43 -13.53
N ASN A 73 12.23 -15.58 -12.36
CA ASN A 73 10.79 -15.41 -12.20
C ASN A 73 10.55 -14.07 -11.51
N TYR A 74 9.97 -13.14 -12.24
CA TYR A 74 9.69 -11.80 -11.75
C TYR A 74 8.37 -11.76 -10.94
N PHE A 75 7.94 -10.55 -10.60
CA PHE A 75 6.88 -10.28 -9.62
C PHE A 75 5.49 -10.35 -10.25
N ALA A 76 4.99 -11.58 -10.45
CA ALA A 76 3.62 -11.83 -10.91
C ALA A 76 2.61 -11.78 -9.75
N PHE A 77 1.37 -11.36 -10.01
CA PHE A 77 0.25 -11.54 -9.06
C PHE A 77 -0.04 -13.04 -8.85
N ASP A 78 -0.62 -13.44 -7.72
CA ASP A 78 -0.94 -14.85 -7.45
C ASP A 78 -2.38 -15.18 -7.88
N ASP A 79 -2.54 -16.08 -8.85
CA ASP A 79 -3.83 -16.56 -9.38
C ASP A 79 -4.80 -17.09 -8.28
N ARG A 80 -4.25 -17.47 -7.12
CA ARG A 80 -4.98 -18.08 -6.00
C ARG A 80 -5.50 -17.06 -4.99
N ILE A 81 -5.15 -15.79 -5.16
CA ILE A 81 -5.60 -14.69 -4.28
C ILE A 81 -6.80 -14.01 -4.91
N LEU A 82 -7.73 -13.63 -4.05
CA LEU A 82 -8.79 -12.67 -4.35
C LEU A 82 -8.34 -11.32 -3.77
N TYR A 83 -8.12 -10.34 -4.66
CA TYR A 83 -7.75 -8.98 -4.30
C TYR A 83 -9.02 -8.13 -4.31
N GLU A 84 -9.27 -7.36 -3.25
CA GLU A 84 -10.54 -6.67 -3.05
C GLU A 84 -10.32 -5.23 -2.59
N ILE A 85 -11.11 -4.31 -3.13
CA ILE A 85 -11.25 -2.93 -2.65
C ILE A 85 -12.70 -2.77 -2.20
N HIS A 86 -12.88 -2.43 -0.93
CA HIS A 86 -14.16 -2.38 -0.22
C HIS A 86 -14.51 -0.94 0.10
N ILE A 87 -15.77 -0.56 -0.09
CA ILE A 87 -16.25 0.80 0.12
C ILE A 87 -17.51 0.80 0.99
N ASP A 88 -17.48 1.60 2.04
CA ASP A 88 -18.64 2.03 2.83
C ASP A 88 -19.05 3.42 2.30
N ASN A 89 -20.26 3.53 1.74
CA ASN A 89 -20.79 4.79 1.25
C ASN A 89 -21.95 5.35 2.08
N ASN A 90 -22.35 4.63 3.14
CA ASN A 90 -23.49 4.98 3.98
C ASN A 90 -23.07 5.37 5.41
N GLN A 91 -21.79 5.23 5.74
CA GLN A 91 -21.12 5.57 7.01
C GLN A 91 -21.53 4.70 8.20
N ASP A 92 -22.01 3.48 7.98
CA ASP A 92 -22.34 2.50 9.02
C ASP A 92 -21.13 1.65 9.47
N GLY A 93 -19.95 1.89 8.89
CA GLY A 93 -18.70 1.20 9.21
C GLY A 93 -18.53 -0.17 8.56
N LYS A 94 -19.47 -0.62 7.72
CA LYS A 94 -19.40 -1.90 7.00
C LYS A 94 -19.13 -1.63 5.53
N ALA A 95 -17.89 -1.85 5.11
CA ALA A 95 -17.44 -1.50 3.76
C ALA A 95 -17.84 -2.53 2.67
N GLU A 96 -18.99 -3.16 2.82
CA GLU A 96 -19.53 -4.17 1.88
C GLU A 96 -20.55 -3.58 0.89
N ASP A 97 -20.79 -2.25 0.92
CA ASP A 97 -21.76 -1.58 0.05
C ASP A 97 -21.36 -1.74 -1.43
N ILE A 98 -20.06 -1.59 -1.71
CA ILE A 98 -19.46 -1.75 -3.03
C ILE A 98 -18.10 -2.43 -2.86
N VAL A 99 -17.91 -3.56 -3.54
CA VAL A 99 -16.64 -4.29 -3.55
C VAL A 99 -16.16 -4.48 -4.99
N TYR A 100 -14.92 -4.08 -5.28
CA TYR A 100 -14.25 -4.39 -6.53
C TYR A 100 -13.33 -5.60 -6.32
N GLN A 101 -13.65 -6.71 -6.98
CA GLN A 101 -12.93 -7.97 -6.91
C GLN A 101 -12.05 -8.16 -8.14
N ILE A 102 -10.76 -8.44 -7.92
CA ILE A 102 -9.80 -8.69 -8.98
C ILE A 102 -9.24 -10.11 -8.84
N ARG A 103 -9.26 -10.85 -9.96
CA ARG A 103 -8.72 -12.22 -10.05
C ARG A 103 -7.80 -12.34 -11.25
N PHE A 104 -6.63 -12.91 -11.02
CA PHE A 104 -5.62 -13.15 -12.05
C PHE A 104 -5.64 -14.58 -12.55
N LYS A 105 -5.21 -14.75 -13.79
CA LYS A 105 -4.95 -16.05 -14.41
C LYS A 105 -3.65 -15.97 -15.20
N THR A 106 -2.72 -16.83 -14.86
CA THR A 106 -1.44 -16.95 -15.55
C THR A 106 -1.56 -18.01 -16.64
N GLU A 107 -1.09 -17.68 -17.84
CA GLU A 107 -0.90 -18.62 -18.93
C GLU A 107 0.57 -18.71 -19.33
N THR A 108 0.95 -19.90 -19.79
CA THR A 108 2.25 -20.13 -20.45
C THR A 108 2.00 -20.20 -21.96
N ARG A 109 2.72 -19.38 -22.71
CA ARG A 109 2.61 -19.22 -24.16
C ARG A 109 3.95 -19.64 -24.77
N PRO A 110 3.96 -20.52 -25.80
CA PRO A 110 5.18 -20.77 -26.55
C PRO A 110 5.56 -19.52 -27.35
N ALA A 111 6.82 -19.11 -27.28
CA ALA A 111 7.38 -18.12 -28.19
C ALA A 111 7.27 -18.66 -29.63
N LEU A 112 6.96 -17.79 -30.60
CA LEU A 112 6.81 -18.19 -32.01
C LEU A 112 5.82 -19.36 -32.23
N GLY A 113 4.83 -19.51 -31.34
CA GLY A 113 3.79 -20.54 -31.42
C GLY A 113 4.24 -21.98 -31.13
N SER A 114 5.53 -22.25 -30.94
CA SER A 114 6.05 -23.61 -30.73
C SER A 114 7.23 -23.73 -29.77
N LEU A 115 7.95 -22.64 -29.49
CA LEU A 115 9.13 -22.64 -28.64
C LEU A 115 8.75 -22.40 -27.17
N ASN A 116 8.75 -23.46 -26.36
CA ASN A 116 8.64 -23.32 -24.91
C ASN A 116 9.95 -22.77 -24.35
N PHE A 117 9.94 -21.50 -23.95
CA PHE A 117 11.11 -20.84 -23.36
C PHE A 117 11.11 -21.02 -21.84
N PRO A 118 12.27 -21.24 -21.18
CA PRO A 118 12.33 -21.49 -19.74
C PRO A 118 12.14 -20.24 -18.87
N LEU A 119 12.18 -19.04 -19.47
CA LEU A 119 12.01 -17.75 -18.80
C LEU A 119 10.68 -17.12 -19.19
N PRO A 120 10.06 -16.28 -18.33
CA PRO A 120 8.77 -15.63 -18.59
C PRO A 120 8.81 -14.58 -19.71
N PHE A 121 10.01 -14.07 -20.01
CA PHE A 121 10.25 -12.99 -20.97
C PHE A 121 11.43 -13.32 -21.88
N VAL A 122 11.26 -13.09 -23.17
CA VAL A 122 12.32 -13.21 -24.18
C VAL A 122 12.20 -12.07 -25.18
N GLY A 123 13.27 -11.31 -25.34
CA GLY A 123 13.34 -10.19 -26.28
C GLY A 123 14.75 -9.65 -26.30
N ASN A 124 15.32 -9.49 -27.48
CA ASN A 124 16.63 -8.84 -27.63
C ASN A 124 16.79 -8.33 -29.07
N PRO A 125 17.21 -7.07 -29.28
CA PRO A 125 17.33 -6.49 -30.61
C PRO A 125 18.34 -7.23 -31.51
N ASN A 126 19.23 -8.03 -30.94
CA ASN A 126 20.20 -8.85 -31.68
C ASN A 126 19.66 -10.22 -32.13
N ILE A 127 18.43 -10.59 -31.74
CA ILE A 127 17.80 -11.82 -32.23
C ILE A 127 17.35 -11.57 -33.69
N PRO A 128 17.79 -12.37 -34.67
CA PRO A 128 17.46 -12.18 -36.10
C PRO A 128 16.03 -12.67 -36.44
N ILE A 129 15.11 -12.59 -35.48
CA ILE A 129 13.71 -12.96 -35.59
C ILE A 129 12.90 -11.71 -35.18
N PRO A 130 12.20 -11.04 -36.12
CA PRO A 130 11.51 -9.78 -35.85
C PRO A 130 10.61 -9.80 -34.62
N GLU A 131 9.89 -10.90 -34.41
CA GLU A 131 8.94 -11.11 -33.31
C GLU A 131 9.61 -11.21 -31.92
N LEU A 132 10.92 -11.42 -31.87
CA LEU A 132 11.70 -11.56 -30.63
C LEU A 132 12.75 -10.45 -30.43
N GLN A 133 12.65 -9.34 -31.17
CA GLN A 133 13.56 -8.21 -30.99
C GLN A 133 13.32 -7.43 -29.69
N GLY A 134 12.13 -7.59 -29.10
CA GLY A 134 11.72 -6.95 -27.86
C GLY A 134 10.21 -7.09 -27.69
N ILE A 135 9.74 -6.98 -26.46
CA ILE A 135 8.32 -7.00 -26.14
C ILE A 135 7.80 -5.58 -26.27
N THR A 136 6.93 -5.37 -27.26
CA THR A 136 6.34 -4.06 -27.57
C THR A 136 4.83 -4.04 -27.42
N ALA A 137 4.19 -5.20 -27.21
CA ALA A 137 2.76 -5.31 -26.98
C ALA A 137 2.43 -6.30 -25.85
N LEU A 138 1.33 -6.05 -25.15
CA LEU A 138 0.79 -6.96 -24.12
C LEU A 138 0.04 -8.17 -24.71
N ASP A 139 -0.50 -7.99 -25.91
CA ASP A 139 -1.19 -9.03 -26.70
C ASP A 139 -1.00 -8.78 -28.20
N GLY A 140 -1.26 -9.79 -29.03
CA GLY A 140 -1.10 -9.72 -30.48
C GLY A 140 0.36 -9.60 -30.94
N PRO A 141 0.61 -9.08 -32.17
CA PRO A 141 1.96 -8.89 -32.69
C PRO A 141 2.82 -7.98 -31.79
N GLY A 142 4.04 -8.43 -31.47
CA GLY A 142 4.95 -7.78 -30.53
C GLY A 142 4.85 -8.29 -29.09
N SER A 143 3.98 -9.28 -28.83
CA SER A 143 3.82 -9.94 -27.53
C SER A 143 4.42 -11.35 -27.49
N GLU A 144 5.05 -11.82 -28.57
CA GLU A 144 5.57 -13.18 -28.71
C GLU A 144 6.64 -13.51 -27.65
N GLY A 145 7.33 -12.48 -27.17
CA GLY A 145 8.29 -12.56 -26.08
C GLY A 145 7.70 -12.72 -24.68
N LEU A 146 6.39 -12.49 -24.50
CA LEU A 146 5.66 -12.68 -23.23
C LEU A 146 5.22 -14.14 -23.08
N THR A 147 6.17 -15.02 -22.77
CA THR A 147 5.95 -16.47 -22.64
C THR A 147 5.22 -16.85 -21.36
N ARG A 148 5.27 -16.01 -20.31
CA ARG A 148 4.28 -16.00 -19.23
C ARG A 148 3.51 -14.69 -19.25
N ARG A 149 2.19 -14.80 -19.39
CA ARG A 149 1.28 -13.67 -19.39
C ARG A 149 0.21 -13.86 -18.32
N GLN A 150 -0.16 -12.77 -17.66
CA GLN A 150 -1.30 -12.76 -16.74
C GLN A 150 -2.43 -11.94 -17.33
N THR A 151 -3.62 -12.52 -17.36
CA THR A 151 -4.85 -11.78 -17.59
C THR A 151 -5.63 -11.65 -16.28
N TYR A 152 -6.56 -10.70 -16.23
CA TYR A 152 -7.37 -10.50 -15.04
C TYR A 152 -8.80 -10.10 -15.35
N THR A 153 -9.69 -10.30 -14.38
CA THR A 153 -11.08 -9.84 -14.39
C THR A 153 -11.30 -8.83 -13.28
N VAL A 154 -12.22 -7.90 -13.51
CA VAL A 154 -12.71 -6.96 -12.50
C VAL A 154 -14.21 -7.19 -12.34
N THR A 155 -14.66 -7.44 -11.11
CA THR A 155 -16.07 -7.65 -10.78
C THR A 155 -16.49 -6.64 -9.73
N GLU A 156 -17.54 -5.87 -10.01
CA GLU A 156 -18.20 -5.02 -9.03
C GLU A 156 -19.30 -5.82 -8.33
N VAL A 157 -19.29 -5.82 -7.00
CA VAL A 157 -20.29 -6.47 -6.14
C VAL A 157 -21.00 -5.38 -5.33
N ARG A 158 -22.33 -5.41 -5.31
CA ARG A 158 -23.20 -4.53 -4.52
C ARG A 158 -24.29 -5.35 -3.85
N GLY A 159 -24.11 -5.66 -2.56
CA GLY A 159 -24.93 -6.63 -1.86
C GLY A 159 -24.94 -7.99 -2.60
N ASN A 160 -26.11 -8.48 -2.99
CA ASN A 160 -26.24 -9.77 -3.70
C ASN A 160 -26.08 -9.67 -5.23
N LYS A 161 -25.79 -8.49 -5.77
CA LYS A 161 -25.58 -8.28 -7.21
C LYS A 161 -24.10 -8.28 -7.52
N SER A 162 -23.74 -8.99 -8.59
CA SER A 162 -22.38 -9.05 -9.12
C SER A 162 -22.43 -8.68 -10.60
N GLN A 163 -21.57 -7.78 -11.03
CA GLN A 163 -21.42 -7.35 -12.42
C GLN A 163 -19.94 -7.45 -12.80
N GLN A 164 -19.61 -8.20 -13.84
CA GLN A 164 -18.27 -8.15 -14.41
C GLN A 164 -18.13 -6.82 -15.19
N LEU A 165 -17.05 -6.09 -14.95
CA LEU A 165 -16.73 -4.87 -15.68
C LEU A 165 -15.85 -5.21 -16.89
N PHE A 166 -15.73 -4.26 -17.83
CA PHE A 166 -14.92 -4.42 -19.04
C PHE A 166 -15.29 -5.64 -19.89
N GLU A 167 -16.59 -5.98 -19.96
CA GLU A 167 -17.05 -7.12 -20.75
C GLU A 167 -16.62 -7.00 -22.22
N GLY A 168 -16.16 -8.11 -22.80
CA GLY A 168 -15.64 -8.16 -24.17
C GLY A 168 -14.19 -7.69 -24.34
N GLN A 169 -13.52 -7.20 -23.29
CA GLN A 169 -12.09 -6.86 -23.31
C GLN A 169 -11.24 -7.96 -22.68
N THR A 170 -10.01 -8.14 -23.19
CA THR A 170 -8.98 -8.96 -22.54
C THR A 170 -8.06 -8.04 -21.77
N LEU A 171 -8.13 -8.08 -20.43
CA LEU A 171 -7.26 -7.28 -19.56
C LEU A 171 -5.98 -8.07 -19.31
N VAL A 172 -4.83 -7.52 -19.71
CA VAL A 172 -3.51 -8.11 -19.51
C VAL A 172 -2.79 -7.30 -18.44
N ALA A 173 -2.28 -7.97 -17.40
CA ALA A 173 -1.47 -7.31 -16.38
C ALA A 173 -0.11 -6.91 -16.98
N VAL A 174 0.32 -5.68 -16.70
CA VAL A 174 1.59 -5.16 -17.20
C VAL A 174 2.75 -5.91 -16.53
N PRO A 175 3.67 -6.52 -17.30
CA PRO A 175 4.75 -7.35 -16.76
C PRO A 175 5.81 -6.51 -16.04
N SER A 176 6.66 -7.15 -15.24
CA SER A 176 7.80 -6.46 -14.61
C SER A 176 8.77 -5.88 -15.64
N ASN A 177 9.39 -4.72 -15.33
CA ASN A 177 10.36 -4.07 -16.21
C ASN A 177 11.72 -4.76 -16.15
N VAL A 178 11.92 -5.74 -17.04
CA VAL A 178 13.17 -6.53 -17.11
C VAL A 178 14.37 -5.69 -17.54
N GLY A 179 14.15 -4.72 -18.44
CA GLY A 179 15.21 -3.88 -18.98
C GLY A 179 15.08 -3.62 -20.48
N PRO A 180 15.93 -2.72 -21.00
CA PRO A 180 15.73 -2.07 -22.30
C PRO A 180 15.83 -3.00 -23.51
N ASN A 181 16.58 -4.11 -23.44
CA ASN A 181 16.61 -5.06 -24.57
C ASN A 181 15.33 -5.90 -24.64
N THR A 182 14.78 -6.29 -23.50
CA THR A 182 13.57 -7.12 -23.43
C THR A 182 12.32 -6.27 -23.61
N MET A 183 12.32 -5.04 -23.09
CA MET A 183 11.19 -4.11 -23.07
C MET A 183 11.66 -2.69 -23.46
N PRO A 184 11.97 -2.44 -24.73
CA PRO A 184 12.67 -1.23 -25.17
C PRO A 184 11.93 0.09 -24.93
N ASN A 185 10.60 0.07 -24.93
CA ASN A 185 9.78 1.25 -24.66
C ASN A 185 8.77 0.92 -23.56
N TYR A 186 9.26 0.68 -22.33
CA TYR A 186 8.42 0.19 -21.23
C TYR A 186 7.22 1.09 -20.93
N GLU A 187 7.37 2.42 -20.96
CA GLU A 187 6.23 3.32 -20.74
C GLU A 187 5.11 3.15 -21.78
N THR A 188 5.48 2.99 -23.05
CA THR A 188 4.52 2.71 -24.13
C THR A 188 3.88 1.34 -23.96
N LEU A 189 4.64 0.33 -23.52
CA LEU A 189 4.11 -1.00 -23.21
C LEU A 189 3.12 -0.94 -22.04
N ALA A 190 3.49 -0.27 -20.95
CA ALA A 190 2.67 -0.13 -19.74
C ALA A 190 1.38 0.65 -20.00
N ALA A 191 1.42 1.68 -20.86
CA ALA A 191 0.24 2.44 -21.25
C ALA A 191 -0.85 1.59 -21.95
N GLN A 192 -0.48 0.48 -22.61
CA GLN A 192 -1.44 -0.45 -23.20
C GLN A 192 -2.25 -1.22 -22.15
N GLY A 193 -1.75 -1.31 -20.91
CA GLY A 193 -2.42 -1.96 -19.79
C GLY A 193 -3.39 -1.05 -19.03
N ILE A 194 -3.69 0.14 -19.57
CA ILE A 194 -4.72 1.03 -19.06
C ILE A 194 -6.00 0.78 -19.84
N TYR A 195 -6.96 0.11 -19.20
CA TYR A 195 -8.23 -0.25 -19.81
C TYR A 195 -9.34 0.70 -19.37
N ASN A 196 -10.26 0.98 -20.28
CA ASN A 196 -11.43 1.84 -20.05
C ASN A 196 -12.69 1.03 -20.30
N ASP A 197 -13.62 1.06 -19.36
CA ASP A 197 -14.97 0.53 -19.54
C ASP A 197 -15.87 1.68 -20.00
N SER A 198 -16.29 1.65 -21.27
CA SER A 198 -17.13 2.71 -21.84
C SER A 198 -18.55 2.73 -21.27
N GLU A 199 -19.05 1.61 -20.74
CA GLU A 199 -20.39 1.54 -20.18
C GLU A 199 -20.43 2.20 -18.80
N THR A 200 -19.40 1.96 -17.99
CA THR A 200 -19.37 2.42 -16.59
C THR A 200 -18.51 3.66 -16.37
N GLY A 201 -17.62 4.01 -17.32
CA GLY A 201 -16.66 5.10 -17.19
C GLY A 201 -15.46 4.77 -16.30
N VAL A 202 -15.33 3.53 -15.85
CA VAL A 202 -14.25 3.05 -14.96
C VAL A 202 -12.95 2.84 -15.76
N ARG A 203 -11.81 3.21 -15.18
CA ARG A 203 -10.47 2.82 -15.68
C ARG A 203 -9.82 1.82 -14.74
N VAL A 204 -9.03 0.90 -15.28
CA VAL A 204 -8.25 -0.05 -14.48
C VAL A 204 -6.84 -0.24 -15.04
N PHE A 205 -5.90 -0.50 -14.14
CA PHE A 205 -4.54 -0.93 -14.42
C PHE A 205 -4.13 -1.97 -13.38
N ALA A 206 -3.44 -3.03 -13.81
CA ALA A 206 -2.75 -3.95 -12.92
C ALA A 206 -1.35 -4.23 -13.45
N GLY A 207 -0.32 -4.08 -12.62
CA GLY A 207 1.06 -4.36 -13.02
C GLY A 207 2.10 -3.75 -12.10
N GLN A 208 3.37 -3.92 -12.46
CA GLN A 208 4.48 -3.39 -11.68
C GLN A 208 4.60 -1.85 -11.85
N ARG A 209 4.79 -1.13 -10.75
CA ARG A 209 5.10 0.31 -10.67
C ARG A 209 6.32 0.55 -9.78
N TYR A 210 6.83 1.78 -9.78
CA TYR A 210 7.84 2.19 -8.80
C TYR A 210 7.21 2.35 -7.42
N GLU A 211 7.90 1.93 -6.35
CA GLU A 211 7.40 2.08 -4.99
C GLU A 211 7.34 3.56 -4.59
N THR A 212 6.18 4.01 -4.12
CA THR A 212 5.94 5.40 -3.71
C THR A 212 5.98 5.58 -2.21
N PHE A 213 5.92 4.51 -1.42
CA PHE A 213 6.14 4.57 0.02
C PHE A 213 7.62 4.91 0.30
N TYR A 214 7.90 6.19 0.54
CA TYR A 214 9.24 6.65 0.87
C TYR A 214 9.41 6.72 2.39
N ILE A 215 10.48 6.10 2.88
CA ILE A 215 10.78 6.00 4.31
C ILE A 215 12.25 5.69 4.53
N ASP A 216 12.84 6.19 5.62
CA ASP A 216 14.06 5.65 6.18
C ASP A 216 13.78 4.41 7.04
N LEU A 217 13.48 3.31 6.35
CA LEU A 217 13.05 2.09 6.99
C LEU A 217 14.06 1.57 8.02
N GLY A 218 15.35 1.70 7.70
CA GLY A 218 16.43 1.28 8.59
C GLY A 218 16.44 2.06 9.89
N ALA A 219 16.27 3.39 9.84
CA ALA A 219 16.20 4.22 11.03
C ALA A 219 14.91 3.99 11.83
N VAL A 220 13.76 3.91 11.16
CA VAL A 220 12.45 3.75 11.82
C VAL A 220 12.35 2.41 12.55
N PHE A 221 12.82 1.32 11.93
CA PHE A 221 12.72 -0.03 12.52
C PHE A 221 13.93 -0.47 13.34
N ASP A 222 15.02 0.32 13.36
CA ASP A 222 16.03 0.26 14.42
C ASP A 222 15.53 0.99 15.68
N THR A 223 14.37 0.61 16.21
CA THR A 223 13.76 1.20 17.42
C THR A 223 13.59 2.73 17.34
N VAL A 224 13.11 3.25 16.20
CA VAL A 224 12.94 4.70 15.95
C VAL A 224 14.24 5.49 16.16
N ASN A 225 15.37 4.92 15.77
CA ASN A 225 16.70 5.53 15.81
C ASN A 225 16.88 6.49 14.61
N LEU A 226 16.13 7.59 14.65
CA LEU A 226 16.20 8.64 13.63
C LEU A 226 17.63 9.19 13.52
N ARG A 227 18.05 9.54 12.29
CA ARG A 227 19.44 9.95 12.02
C ARG A 227 19.86 11.27 12.66
N ARG A 228 18.91 12.06 13.17
CA ARG A 228 19.16 13.35 13.85
C ARG A 228 18.40 13.39 15.18
N PRO A 229 18.96 14.06 16.20
CA PRO A 229 18.23 14.31 17.45
C PRO A 229 17.07 15.27 17.22
N VAL A 230 16.10 15.30 18.15
CA VAL A 230 14.99 16.26 18.11
C VAL A 230 15.43 17.66 18.56
N PRO A 231 14.98 18.76 17.92
CA PRO A 231 14.14 18.80 16.72
C PRO A 231 14.82 18.20 15.48
N ALA A 232 14.14 17.28 14.79
CA ALA A 232 14.78 16.46 13.74
C ALA A 232 14.95 17.25 12.43
N LEU A 233 13.90 17.98 12.02
CA LEU A 233 13.94 18.90 10.89
C LEU A 233 14.01 20.36 11.35
N THR A 234 14.73 21.18 10.59
CA THR A 234 14.61 22.65 10.64
C THR A 234 13.27 23.11 10.06
N PRO A 235 12.78 24.33 10.36
CA PRO A 235 11.55 24.86 9.75
C PRO A 235 11.58 24.87 8.22
N GLU A 236 12.75 25.17 7.64
CA GLU A 236 12.96 25.20 6.20
C GLU A 236 12.95 23.79 5.59
N GLU A 237 13.57 22.80 6.24
CA GLU A 237 13.53 21.40 5.80
C GLU A 237 12.11 20.83 5.92
N ASP A 238 11.37 21.17 6.98
CA ASP A 238 10.04 20.62 7.25
C ASP A 238 8.99 21.02 6.21
N THR A 239 9.09 22.26 5.72
CA THR A 239 8.19 22.83 4.71
C THR A 239 8.62 22.55 3.26
N ASN A 240 9.74 21.85 3.06
CA ASN A 240 10.31 21.57 1.75
C ASN A 240 9.88 20.18 1.24
N ASP A 241 9.03 20.18 0.21
CA ASP A 241 8.50 18.98 -0.47
C ASP A 241 9.41 18.46 -1.60
N HIS A 242 10.65 18.96 -1.71
CA HIS A 242 11.56 18.69 -2.85
C HIS A 242 12.98 18.27 -2.45
N ILE A 243 13.30 18.17 -1.15
CA ILE A 243 14.64 17.83 -0.67
C ILE A 243 14.52 16.81 0.46
N ASN A 244 15.32 15.74 0.37
CA ASN A 244 15.54 14.78 1.44
C ASN A 244 16.71 15.29 2.30
N PRO A 245 16.47 15.82 3.50
CA PRO A 245 17.51 16.53 4.25
C PRO A 245 18.60 15.62 4.82
N PHE A 246 18.28 14.37 5.15
CA PHE A 246 19.24 13.43 5.76
C PHE A 246 18.85 11.95 5.71
N GLY A 247 17.58 11.61 5.51
CA GLY A 247 17.11 10.24 5.52
C GLY A 247 17.59 9.46 4.30
N ILE A 248 17.59 8.13 4.39
CA ILE A 248 17.90 7.23 3.30
C ILE A 248 16.63 6.48 2.92
N ASN A 249 16.03 6.82 1.78
CA ASN A 249 14.85 6.10 1.29
C ASN A 249 15.20 4.64 0.97
N ARG A 250 14.68 3.71 1.79
CA ARG A 250 14.90 2.27 1.62
C ARG A 250 14.37 1.74 0.29
N PHE A 251 13.28 2.30 -0.21
CA PHE A 251 12.61 1.82 -1.41
C PHE A 251 13.05 2.54 -2.68
N LYS A 252 14.07 3.40 -2.60
CA LYS A 252 14.70 3.98 -3.78
C LYS A 252 15.18 2.87 -4.72
N GLY A 253 14.73 2.91 -5.97
CA GLY A 253 15.06 1.92 -7.00
C GLY A 253 14.24 0.62 -6.93
N PHE A 254 13.40 0.44 -5.91
CA PHE A 254 12.53 -0.72 -5.78
C PHE A 254 11.20 -0.50 -6.50
N ASN A 255 10.60 -1.61 -6.92
CA ASN A 255 9.30 -1.64 -7.55
C ASN A 255 8.25 -2.30 -6.61
N ILE A 256 7.00 -2.22 -7.03
CA ILE A 256 5.83 -2.75 -6.33
C ILE A 256 4.79 -3.23 -7.33
N ASN A 257 3.93 -4.18 -6.96
CA ASN A 257 2.78 -4.57 -7.79
C ASN A 257 1.57 -3.77 -7.37
N SER A 258 0.91 -3.13 -8.33
CA SER A 258 -0.20 -2.22 -8.07
C SER A 258 -1.43 -2.61 -8.87
N ILE A 259 -2.58 -2.61 -8.21
CA ILE A 259 -3.91 -2.67 -8.82
C ILE A 259 -4.53 -1.29 -8.60
N ALA A 260 -4.73 -0.53 -9.67
CA ALA A 260 -5.34 0.79 -9.63
C ALA A 260 -6.69 0.76 -10.36
N ILE A 261 -7.73 1.30 -9.73
CA ILE A 261 -9.06 1.50 -10.31
C ILE A 261 -9.47 2.96 -10.13
N GLU A 262 -9.92 3.59 -11.22
CA GLU A 262 -10.46 4.95 -11.19
C GLU A 262 -11.95 4.91 -11.56
N VAL A 263 -12.79 5.40 -10.66
CA VAL A 263 -14.24 5.24 -10.72
C VAL A 263 -14.94 6.60 -10.71
N PRO A 264 -15.96 6.83 -11.55
CA PRO A 264 -16.82 8.00 -11.43
C PRO A 264 -17.45 8.16 -10.04
N ILE A 265 -17.40 9.36 -9.48
CA ILE A 265 -17.87 9.64 -8.12
C ILE A 265 -19.35 9.28 -7.93
N ASN A 266 -20.18 9.58 -8.93
CA ASN A 266 -21.61 9.27 -8.93
C ASN A 266 -21.94 7.77 -8.94
N ARG A 267 -20.96 6.88 -9.11
CA ARG A 267 -21.14 5.43 -8.92
C ARG A 267 -20.87 4.99 -7.48
N ILE A 268 -20.20 5.81 -6.68
CA ILE A 268 -19.73 5.43 -5.35
C ILE A 268 -20.51 6.14 -4.25
N THR A 269 -20.88 7.40 -4.43
CA THR A 269 -21.78 8.11 -3.53
C THR A 269 -23.10 7.36 -3.37
N HIS A 270 -23.65 7.32 -2.16
CA HIS A 270 -24.87 6.57 -1.87
C HIS A 270 -26.10 7.08 -2.65
N ASP A 271 -26.16 8.38 -2.91
CA ASP A 271 -27.22 9.05 -3.67
C ASP A 271 -26.98 9.09 -5.19
N TYR A 272 -25.90 8.48 -5.67
CA TYR A 272 -25.51 8.46 -7.08
C TYR A 272 -25.34 9.85 -7.73
N LEU A 273 -24.95 10.85 -6.93
CA LEU A 273 -24.74 12.23 -7.39
C LEU A 273 -23.24 12.57 -7.49
N PRO A 274 -22.87 13.55 -8.32
CA PRO A 274 -21.52 14.12 -8.30
C PRO A 274 -21.14 14.72 -6.94
N ALA A 275 -19.84 14.89 -6.71
CA ALA A 275 -19.28 15.34 -5.42
C ALA A 275 -19.81 16.68 -4.89
N ASP A 276 -20.16 17.61 -5.77
CA ASP A 276 -20.60 18.97 -5.46
C ASP A 276 -22.07 19.06 -5.03
N THR A 277 -22.85 18.03 -5.37
CA THR A 277 -24.30 17.97 -5.16
C THR A 277 -24.73 16.80 -4.27
N SER A 278 -23.84 15.84 -4.01
CA SER A 278 -24.10 14.72 -3.12
C SER A 278 -24.30 15.18 -1.67
N THR A 279 -25.30 14.60 -1.04
CA THR A 279 -25.58 14.70 0.41
C THR A 279 -24.80 13.67 1.23
N THR A 280 -24.13 12.73 0.55
CA THR A 280 -23.32 11.64 1.13
C THR A 280 -21.90 11.62 0.57
N PRO A 281 -21.15 12.75 0.63
CA PRO A 281 -19.86 12.86 -0.06
C PRO A 281 -18.70 12.16 0.67
N ILE A 282 -18.91 11.65 1.88
CA ILE A 282 -17.86 10.98 2.65
C ILE A 282 -18.04 9.48 2.53
N ILE A 283 -16.98 8.82 2.07
CA ILE A 283 -16.87 7.36 1.97
C ILE A 283 -15.77 6.86 2.88
N GLY A 284 -15.85 5.60 3.30
CA GLY A 284 -14.75 4.86 3.90
C GLY A 284 -14.33 3.72 2.97
N MET A 285 -13.06 3.34 3.02
CA MET A 285 -12.58 2.18 2.27
C MET A 285 -11.50 1.41 3.02
N TYR A 286 -11.37 0.13 2.71
CA TYR A 286 -10.18 -0.68 3.00
C TYR A 286 -9.92 -1.61 1.80
N ALA A 287 -8.69 -2.11 1.69
CA ALA A 287 -8.37 -3.15 0.73
C ALA A 287 -8.04 -4.44 1.48
N SER A 288 -8.30 -5.58 0.84
CA SER A 288 -7.97 -6.87 1.41
C SER A 288 -7.50 -7.88 0.38
N THR A 289 -6.80 -8.89 0.87
CA THR A 289 -6.43 -10.07 0.11
C THR A 289 -6.97 -11.29 0.83
N SER A 290 -7.56 -12.17 0.03
CA SER A 290 -8.26 -13.35 0.53
C SER A 290 -7.71 -14.62 -0.12
N ARG A 291 -7.62 -15.70 0.66
CA ARG A 291 -7.23 -17.03 0.19
C ARG A 291 -8.34 -18.05 0.38
N GLN A 292 -8.30 -19.12 -0.40
CA GLN A 292 -9.25 -20.23 -0.24
C GLN A 292 -8.94 -21.00 1.05
N LYS A 293 -9.99 -21.26 1.85
CA LYS A 293 -9.89 -21.90 3.17
C LYS A 293 -9.24 -23.29 3.16
N THR A 294 -9.25 -24.01 2.05
CA THR A 294 -8.67 -25.36 1.95
C THR A 294 -7.86 -25.49 0.67
N ARG A 295 -6.60 -25.90 0.82
CA ARG A 295 -5.67 -26.21 -0.27
C ARG A 295 -5.26 -27.67 -0.20
N ILE A 296 -5.49 -28.41 -1.27
CA ILE A 296 -5.06 -29.81 -1.42
C ILE A 296 -3.93 -29.85 -2.44
N LEU A 297 -2.71 -30.12 -1.97
CA LEU A 297 -1.54 -30.34 -2.82
C LEU A 297 -1.62 -31.73 -3.44
N SER A 298 -1.27 -31.84 -4.72
CA SER A 298 -1.11 -33.13 -5.41
C SER A 298 0.35 -33.34 -5.77
N ASN A 299 0.79 -34.60 -5.78
CA ASN A 299 2.13 -35.02 -6.22
C ASN A 299 2.21 -35.26 -7.73
N ASN A 300 1.10 -35.06 -8.47
CA ASN A 300 1.06 -35.15 -9.92
C ASN A 300 1.06 -33.75 -10.53
N ASP A 301 2.07 -33.43 -11.34
CA ASP A 301 2.19 -32.13 -12.03
C ASP A 301 1.00 -31.78 -12.93
N ASN A 302 0.21 -32.79 -13.33
CA ASN A 302 -0.98 -32.65 -14.17
C ASN A 302 -2.29 -32.50 -13.37
N GLU A 303 -2.27 -32.64 -12.05
CA GLU A 303 -3.44 -32.37 -11.20
C GLU A 303 -3.34 -30.96 -10.62
N GLN A 304 -4.23 -30.08 -11.05
CA GLN A 304 -4.35 -28.77 -10.43
C GLN A 304 -4.61 -28.95 -8.93
N THR A 305 -3.87 -28.19 -8.11
CA THR A 305 -4.15 -28.03 -6.68
C THR A 305 -5.64 -27.75 -6.52
N LYS A 306 -6.38 -28.68 -5.90
CA LYS A 306 -7.81 -28.49 -5.68
C LYS A 306 -7.97 -27.58 -4.49
N SER A 307 -8.32 -26.34 -4.77
CA SER A 307 -8.79 -25.43 -3.75
C SER A 307 -10.31 -25.47 -3.69
N VAL A 308 -10.85 -25.73 -2.51
CA VAL A 308 -12.28 -25.91 -2.26
C VAL A 308 -12.69 -24.90 -1.19
N ARG A 309 -13.91 -24.35 -1.28
CA ARG A 309 -14.63 -23.51 -0.27
C ARG A 309 -14.45 -21.97 -0.41
N LYS A 310 -15.15 -21.26 0.48
CA LYS A 310 -15.20 -19.79 0.68
C LYS A 310 -13.79 -19.20 0.81
N PHE A 311 -13.59 -18.02 0.23
CA PHE A 311 -12.44 -17.16 0.49
C PHE A 311 -12.45 -16.68 1.96
N VAL A 312 -11.27 -16.49 2.52
CA VAL A 312 -11.03 -15.96 3.86
C VAL A 312 -9.97 -14.88 3.73
N GLN A 313 -10.26 -13.70 4.28
CA GLN A 313 -9.31 -12.61 4.36
C GLN A 313 -8.08 -13.02 5.16
N VAL A 314 -6.90 -12.72 4.64
CA VAL A 314 -5.60 -13.01 5.29
C VAL A 314 -4.74 -11.77 5.49
N SER A 315 -5.08 -10.67 4.82
CA SER A 315 -4.55 -9.34 5.09
C SER A 315 -5.61 -8.31 4.75
N ARG A 316 -5.59 -7.19 5.48
CA ARG A 316 -6.36 -5.98 5.18
C ARG A 316 -5.52 -4.74 5.46
N MET A 317 -5.87 -3.64 4.84
CA MET A 317 -5.27 -2.34 5.12
C MET A 317 -6.25 -1.21 4.78
N ALA A 318 -6.37 -0.23 5.68
CA ALA A 318 -7.07 1.02 5.41
C ALA A 318 -6.15 2.22 5.68
N ASN A 319 -5.93 2.58 6.95
CA ASN A 319 -4.91 3.58 7.28
C ASN A 319 -3.52 2.93 7.36
N PRO A 320 -2.48 3.57 6.80
CA PRO A 320 -1.13 3.05 6.89
C PRO A 320 -0.64 3.05 8.34
N LEU A 321 0.27 2.14 8.66
CA LEU A 321 0.95 2.03 9.95
C LEU A 321 0.08 1.57 11.13
N ILE A 322 -1.21 1.28 10.94
CA ILE A 322 -2.07 0.73 11.99
C ILE A 322 -1.65 -0.69 12.35
N ASN A 323 -1.62 -1.60 11.37
CA ASN A 323 -1.19 -2.97 11.59
C ASN A 323 0.28 -3.04 12.00
N GLU A 324 1.10 -2.11 11.51
CA GLU A 324 2.55 -2.05 11.70
C GLU A 324 2.90 -1.60 13.12
N LEU A 325 2.29 -0.51 13.60
CA LEU A 325 2.75 0.26 14.77
C LEU A 325 1.70 0.47 15.88
N ILE A 326 0.41 0.26 15.60
CA ILE A 326 -0.65 0.39 16.62
C ILE A 326 -1.04 -0.97 17.17
N ILE A 327 -1.29 -1.95 16.30
CA ILE A 327 -1.63 -3.32 16.69
C ILE A 327 -0.35 -4.07 17.11
N ASP A 328 -0.44 -4.77 18.24
CA ASP A 328 0.70 -5.55 18.74
C ASP A 328 0.95 -6.84 17.93
N THR A 329 2.22 -7.25 17.86
CA THR A 329 2.65 -8.39 17.05
C THR A 329 1.83 -9.68 17.29
N PRO A 330 1.48 -10.08 18.53
CA PRO A 330 0.69 -11.28 18.76
C PRO A 330 -0.73 -11.22 18.19
N THR A 331 -1.29 -10.03 18.00
CA THR A 331 -2.68 -9.83 17.55
C THR A 331 -2.80 -9.53 16.05
N LYS A 332 -1.70 -9.17 15.36
CA LYS A 332 -1.74 -8.77 13.94
C LYS A 332 -2.38 -9.79 13.01
N ASP A 333 -2.12 -11.09 13.21
CA ASP A 333 -2.75 -12.12 12.37
C ASP A 333 -4.27 -12.14 12.57
N LEU A 334 -4.75 -11.99 13.81
CA LEU A 334 -6.19 -11.87 14.08
C LEU A 334 -6.76 -10.59 13.46
N TRP A 335 -6.09 -9.46 13.65
CA TRP A 335 -6.49 -8.16 13.08
C TRP A 335 -6.61 -8.23 11.55
N ASN A 336 -5.63 -8.84 10.88
CA ASN A 336 -5.63 -9.06 9.43
C ASN A 336 -6.83 -9.91 8.96
N THR A 337 -7.25 -10.90 9.75
CA THR A 337 -8.36 -11.80 9.41
C THR A 337 -9.75 -11.29 9.82
N SER A 338 -9.83 -10.22 10.60
CA SER A 338 -11.08 -9.58 11.03
C SER A 338 -11.55 -8.52 10.04
N GLU A 339 -12.86 -8.31 9.98
CA GLU A 339 -13.44 -7.23 9.19
C GLU A 339 -13.36 -5.89 9.94
N PRO A 340 -13.29 -4.74 9.25
CA PRO A 340 -13.18 -3.44 9.90
C PRO A 340 -14.27 -3.14 10.93
N GLU A 341 -15.51 -3.57 10.76
CA GLU A 341 -16.58 -3.33 11.74
C GLU A 341 -16.40 -4.08 13.07
N GLU A 342 -15.46 -5.05 13.11
CA GLU A 342 -15.11 -5.77 14.33
C GLU A 342 -14.03 -5.04 15.15
N GLU A 343 -13.63 -3.81 14.78
CA GLU A 343 -12.49 -3.08 15.36
C GLU A 343 -12.62 -2.81 16.87
N SER A 344 -13.85 -2.86 17.41
CA SER A 344 -14.12 -2.67 18.83
C SER A 344 -13.33 -3.63 19.74
N GLN A 345 -12.94 -4.81 19.23
CA GLN A 345 -12.09 -5.77 19.96
C GLN A 345 -10.63 -5.31 20.09
N PHE A 346 -10.17 -4.39 19.23
CA PHE A 346 -8.80 -3.86 19.16
C PHE A 346 -8.68 -2.44 19.74
N GLN A 347 -9.78 -1.82 20.18
CA GLN A 347 -9.83 -0.40 20.57
C GLN A 347 -8.81 0.00 21.65
N GLU A 348 -8.38 -0.94 22.51
CA GLU A 348 -7.39 -0.67 23.56
C GLU A 348 -6.02 -0.26 23.00
N PHE A 349 -5.64 -0.77 21.82
CA PHE A 349 -4.41 -0.36 21.13
C PHE A 349 -4.45 1.11 20.69
N TYR A 350 -5.63 1.62 20.37
CA TYR A 350 -5.83 3.04 20.03
C TYR A 350 -5.88 3.91 21.28
N LYS A 351 -6.45 3.43 22.39
CA LYS A 351 -6.53 4.18 23.65
C LYS A 351 -5.15 4.36 24.30
N ALA A 352 -4.31 3.35 24.22
CA ALA A 352 -3.00 3.32 24.86
C ALA A 352 -1.94 2.74 23.90
N PRO A 353 -1.62 3.45 22.80
CA PRO A 353 -0.69 2.93 21.81
C PRO A 353 0.70 2.77 22.41
N SER A 354 1.24 1.55 22.34
CA SER A 354 2.60 1.23 22.79
C SER A 354 3.64 2.11 22.11
N LEU A 355 3.39 2.53 20.85
CA LEU A 355 4.23 3.48 20.14
C LEU A 355 4.37 4.82 20.89
N ALA A 356 3.30 5.39 21.44
CA ALA A 356 3.40 6.66 22.18
C ALA A 356 4.31 6.53 23.41
N THR A 357 4.21 5.41 24.13
CA THR A 357 5.11 5.13 25.26
C THR A 357 6.57 5.00 24.79
N ALA A 358 6.82 4.26 23.70
CA ALA A 358 8.15 4.12 23.12
C ALA A 358 8.73 5.49 22.70
N LEU A 359 7.95 6.30 21.98
CA LEU A 359 8.34 7.64 21.56
C LEU A 359 8.71 8.55 22.75
N ASN A 360 7.93 8.51 23.84
CA ASN A 360 8.26 9.25 25.06
C ASN A 360 9.59 8.80 25.67
N LEU A 361 9.83 7.50 25.76
CA LEU A 361 11.06 6.93 26.33
C LEU A 361 12.30 7.22 25.46
N ILE A 362 12.15 7.17 24.15
CA ILE A 362 13.25 7.37 23.18
C ILE A 362 13.66 8.85 23.11
N PHE A 363 12.69 9.75 22.97
CA PHE A 363 12.97 11.17 22.72
C PHE A 363 12.92 12.04 23.97
N GLY A 364 12.36 11.54 25.08
CA GLY A 364 12.15 12.34 26.29
C GLY A 364 11.11 13.46 26.12
N LEU A 365 10.35 13.46 25.03
CA LEU A 365 9.29 14.43 24.75
C LEU A 365 7.96 13.95 25.34
N PRO A 366 7.14 14.84 25.95
CA PRO A 366 5.85 14.45 26.47
C PRO A 366 4.91 14.02 25.34
N VAL A 367 4.14 12.96 25.59
CA VAL A 367 3.10 12.47 24.68
C VAL A 367 1.71 12.69 25.31
N PRO A 368 0.62 12.76 24.52
CA PRO A 368 -0.71 12.95 25.06
C PRO A 368 -1.10 11.81 26.01
N THR A 369 -1.82 12.14 27.08
CA THR A 369 -2.25 11.18 28.10
C THR A 369 -3.26 10.19 27.55
N THR A 370 -3.26 8.97 28.08
CA THR A 370 -4.29 7.98 27.79
C THR A 370 -5.58 8.29 28.57
N PRO A 371 -6.77 7.92 28.04
CA PRO A 371 -6.99 7.30 26.75
C PRO A 371 -6.86 8.30 25.58
N ARG A 372 -6.23 7.86 24.50
CA ARG A 372 -6.07 8.59 23.22
C ARG A 372 -7.35 8.55 22.39
N THR A 373 -8.41 9.18 22.90
CA THR A 373 -9.71 9.28 22.22
C THR A 373 -9.62 10.06 20.90
N ASP A 374 -8.61 10.92 20.75
CA ASP A 374 -8.29 11.61 19.49
C ASP A 374 -7.92 10.61 18.37
N LEU A 375 -7.08 9.61 18.66
CA LEU A 375 -6.74 8.56 17.68
C LEU A 375 -7.96 7.72 17.31
N MET A 376 -8.79 7.39 18.31
CA MET A 376 -10.05 6.68 18.06
C MET A 376 -11.00 7.50 17.17
N GLN A 377 -11.11 8.81 17.40
CA GLN A 377 -11.96 9.69 16.60
C GLN A 377 -11.48 9.78 15.16
N VAL A 378 -10.16 9.82 14.92
CA VAL A 378 -9.57 9.91 13.58
C VAL A 378 -9.68 8.58 12.81
N PHE A 379 -9.32 7.47 13.45
CA PHE A 379 -9.20 6.18 12.75
C PHE A 379 -10.46 5.32 12.81
N LEU A 380 -11.35 5.51 13.79
CA LEU A 380 -12.49 4.60 14.01
C LEU A 380 -13.85 5.21 13.70
N LYS A 381 -13.92 6.53 13.45
CA LYS A 381 -15.17 7.28 13.31
C LYS A 381 -15.19 8.17 12.07
N TYR A 382 -16.36 8.29 11.45
CA TYR A 382 -16.59 9.33 10.44
C TYR A 382 -16.66 10.72 11.09
N PRO A 383 -16.33 11.80 10.34
CA PRO A 383 -16.54 13.16 10.81
C PRO A 383 -17.97 13.38 11.32
N GLY A 384 -18.10 13.93 12.54
CA GLY A 384 -19.38 14.18 13.19
C GLY A 384 -19.96 13.00 13.98
N GLN A 385 -19.41 11.79 13.87
CA GLN A 385 -19.84 10.67 14.71
C GLN A 385 -19.17 10.73 16.09
N PRO A 386 -19.93 10.71 17.20
CA PRO A 386 -19.35 10.78 18.54
C PRO A 386 -18.77 9.43 19.00
N LEU A 387 -17.78 9.50 19.88
CA LEU A 387 -17.40 8.37 20.73
C LEU A 387 -18.45 8.14 21.83
N GLN A 388 -18.48 6.93 22.37
CA GLN A 388 -19.24 6.60 23.58
C GLN A 388 -18.31 6.71 24.78
N GLU A 389 -18.20 7.92 25.33
CA GLU A 389 -17.22 8.25 26.38
C GLU A 389 -15.79 7.91 25.91
N SER A 390 -15.10 6.99 26.61
CA SER A 390 -13.78 6.50 26.26
C SER A 390 -13.81 5.24 25.38
N HIS A 391 -14.93 4.93 24.71
CA HIS A 391 -15.08 3.77 23.82
C HIS A 391 -15.48 4.23 22.42
N CYS A 392 -15.13 3.44 21.39
CA CYS A 392 -15.45 3.82 20.01
C CYS A 392 -16.95 3.82 19.71
N GLY A 393 -17.74 3.05 20.47
CA GLY A 393 -19.17 2.96 20.30
C GLY A 393 -19.54 2.28 18.99
N SER A 394 -20.59 2.79 18.32
CA SER A 394 -21.03 2.28 17.03
C SER A 394 -21.28 3.44 16.04
N PRO A 395 -20.85 3.34 14.76
CA PRO A 395 -19.96 2.29 14.27
C PRO A 395 -18.55 2.42 14.84
N CYS A 396 -17.76 1.35 14.80
CA CYS A 396 -16.37 1.34 15.22
C CYS A 396 -15.59 0.56 14.18
N ALA A 397 -14.99 1.28 13.22
CA ALA A 397 -14.36 0.66 12.06
C ALA A 397 -13.10 1.38 11.62
N GLU A 398 -12.02 0.62 11.42
CA GLU A 398 -10.76 1.12 10.85
C GLU A 398 -10.90 1.21 9.33
N LEU A 399 -11.18 2.42 8.84
CA LEU A 399 -11.42 2.71 7.43
C LEU A 399 -10.65 3.98 7.03
N LEU A 400 -10.12 4.00 5.81
CA LEU A 400 -9.54 5.20 5.22
C LEU A 400 -10.69 6.06 4.68
N ARG A 401 -10.86 7.25 5.25
CA ARG A 401 -12.02 8.11 5.00
C ARG A 401 -11.69 9.19 3.99
N LEU A 402 -12.50 9.31 2.95
CA LEU A 402 -12.33 10.29 1.88
C LEU A 402 -13.60 11.13 1.74
N ASN A 403 -13.46 12.44 1.94
CA ASN A 403 -14.47 13.44 1.63
C ASN A 403 -14.32 13.89 0.17
N LEU A 404 -15.24 13.42 -0.66
CA LEU A 404 -15.27 13.67 -2.09
C LEU A 404 -15.63 15.12 -2.44
N SER A 405 -16.21 15.90 -1.52
CA SER A 405 -16.46 17.33 -1.77
C SER A 405 -15.19 18.18 -1.73
N ILE A 406 -14.08 17.66 -1.20
CA ILE A 406 -12.78 18.34 -1.24
C ILE A 406 -12.17 18.16 -2.64
N PRO A 407 -11.82 19.23 -3.38
CA PRO A 407 -11.19 19.10 -4.69
C PRO A 407 -9.77 18.54 -4.58
N PRO A 408 -9.28 17.78 -5.58
CA PRO A 408 -7.91 17.28 -5.55
C PRO A 408 -6.89 18.42 -5.68
N THR A 409 -5.81 18.35 -4.90
CA THR A 409 -4.67 19.26 -5.05
C THR A 409 -3.84 18.85 -6.27
N PRO A 410 -3.56 19.77 -7.22
CA PRO A 410 -2.72 19.48 -8.38
C PRO A 410 -1.35 18.94 -7.96
N PRO A 411 -0.75 17.98 -8.71
CA PRO A 411 0.53 17.34 -8.36
C PRO A 411 1.62 18.32 -7.96
N GLU A 412 1.76 19.43 -8.68
CA GLU A 412 2.78 20.46 -8.48
C GLU A 412 2.66 21.19 -7.13
N ASN A 413 1.50 21.11 -6.49
CA ASN A 413 1.18 21.86 -5.27
C ASN A 413 0.92 20.93 -4.07
N GLN A 414 1.04 19.61 -4.23
CA GLN A 414 0.78 18.68 -3.13
C GLN A 414 1.80 18.86 -2.02
N LYS A 415 1.30 18.88 -0.78
CA LYS A 415 2.15 18.92 0.43
C LYS A 415 2.27 17.53 1.02
N ARG A 416 3.51 17.10 1.29
CA ARG A 416 3.79 15.76 1.84
C ARG A 416 3.09 15.51 3.17
N LEU A 417 2.96 16.54 4.00
CA LEU A 417 2.31 16.46 5.32
C LEU A 417 0.78 16.57 5.26
N GLY A 418 0.18 16.67 4.06
CA GLY A 418 -1.27 16.73 3.88
C GLY A 418 -1.94 17.78 4.77
N GLY A 419 -2.93 17.36 5.55
CA GLY A 419 -3.66 18.21 6.49
C GLY A 419 -2.81 18.81 7.62
N LEU A 420 -1.62 18.25 7.90
CA LEU A 420 -0.67 18.78 8.89
C LEU A 420 0.30 19.82 8.32
N ALA A 421 0.30 20.05 7.01
CA ALA A 421 1.15 21.05 6.39
C ALA A 421 0.78 22.49 6.83
N SER A 422 1.68 23.44 6.59
CA SER A 422 1.43 24.87 6.81
C SER A 422 1.76 25.66 5.53
N PRO A 423 0.74 26.20 4.80
CA PRO A 423 -0.69 26.01 5.03
C PRO A 423 -1.13 24.54 4.80
N PRO A 424 -2.26 24.10 5.40
CA PRO A 424 -2.77 22.73 5.22
C PRO A 424 -3.13 22.41 3.76
N ASP A 425 -2.85 21.18 3.34
CA ASP A 425 -3.34 20.61 2.07
C ASP A 425 -4.53 19.69 2.38
N PRO A 426 -5.78 20.17 2.22
CA PRO A 426 -6.97 19.43 2.65
C PRO A 426 -7.26 18.18 1.81
N ALA A 427 -6.62 18.03 0.64
CA ALA A 427 -6.78 16.84 -0.20
C ALA A 427 -5.78 15.72 0.13
N GLY A 428 -4.82 15.99 1.02
CA GLY A 428 -3.88 14.98 1.51
C GLY A 428 -4.37 14.27 2.77
N PHE A 429 -3.60 13.27 3.20
CA PHE A 429 -3.87 12.52 4.43
C PHE A 429 -4.15 13.46 5.63
N PRO A 430 -5.20 13.20 6.43
CA PRO A 430 -6.03 12.00 6.46
C PRO A 430 -7.31 12.04 5.59
N ASN A 431 -7.47 12.99 4.66
CA ASN A 431 -8.59 12.98 3.72
C ASN A 431 -8.29 12.02 2.56
N GLY A 432 -8.51 10.73 2.79
CA GLY A 432 -7.95 9.68 1.96
C GLY A 432 -6.43 9.63 2.10
N ARG A 433 -5.76 9.10 1.09
CA ARG A 433 -4.30 9.00 1.04
C ARG A 433 -3.80 9.04 -0.39
N ARG A 434 -2.82 9.90 -0.67
CA ARG A 434 -2.15 10.03 -1.97
C ARG A 434 -0.76 9.38 -1.93
N PRO A 435 -0.21 8.97 -3.08
CA PRO A 435 1.17 8.50 -3.20
C PRO A 435 2.24 9.43 -2.63
N ASN A 436 1.97 10.74 -2.58
CA ASN A 436 2.91 11.73 -2.07
C ASN A 436 2.81 11.98 -0.55
N ASP A 437 1.83 11.42 0.16
CA ASP A 437 1.67 11.73 1.58
C ASP A 437 2.72 11.00 2.45
N ASP A 438 3.49 11.76 3.23
CA ASP A 438 4.54 11.29 4.14
C ASP A 438 3.93 10.75 5.43
N VAL A 439 3.37 9.56 5.32
CA VAL A 439 2.61 8.97 6.43
C VAL A 439 3.50 8.53 7.60
N THR A 440 4.81 8.37 7.38
CA THR A 440 5.79 8.12 8.46
C THR A 440 5.92 9.34 9.36
N ASP A 441 6.22 10.52 8.79
CA ASP A 441 6.33 11.77 9.53
C ASP A 441 4.99 12.15 10.16
N ILE A 442 3.87 11.95 9.44
CA ILE A 442 2.55 12.23 9.97
C ILE A 442 2.25 11.33 11.17
N ALA A 443 2.47 10.01 11.07
CA ALA A 443 2.15 9.07 12.15
C ALA A 443 2.97 9.34 13.42
N ILE A 444 4.28 9.55 13.30
CA ILE A 444 5.13 9.84 14.47
C ILE A 444 4.71 11.13 15.18
N ARG A 445 4.27 12.15 14.43
CA ARG A 445 3.81 13.43 14.98
C ARG A 445 2.41 13.34 15.59
N VAL A 446 1.47 12.63 14.96
CA VAL A 446 0.10 12.47 15.48
C VAL A 446 0.09 11.59 16.73
N VAL A 447 0.82 10.49 16.71
CA VAL A 447 0.95 9.61 17.89
C VAL A 447 1.76 10.30 18.98
N GLY A 448 2.82 11.03 18.64
CA GLY A 448 3.62 11.79 19.60
C GLY A 448 2.94 13.06 20.14
N GLY A 449 1.95 13.61 19.44
CA GLY A 449 1.20 14.80 19.82
C GLY A 449 1.96 16.12 19.64
N GLN A 450 1.51 17.17 20.34
CA GLN A 450 1.97 18.55 20.12
C GLN A 450 3.50 18.72 20.25
N ALA A 451 4.14 18.06 21.22
CA ALA A 451 5.59 18.17 21.39
C ALA A 451 6.36 17.63 20.18
N PHE A 452 5.83 16.60 19.50
CA PHE A 452 6.46 16.02 18.31
C PHE A 452 6.21 16.88 17.07
N LEU A 453 5.04 17.53 16.98
CA LEU A 453 4.76 18.56 15.97
C LEU A 453 5.73 19.74 16.13
N ASP A 454 5.87 20.29 17.34
CA ASP A 454 6.74 21.43 17.63
C ASP A 454 8.22 21.11 17.39
N ALA A 455 8.62 19.87 17.66
CA ALA A 455 9.96 19.35 17.41
C ALA A 455 10.17 18.87 15.96
N ARG A 456 9.17 18.93 15.07
CA ARG A 456 9.24 18.47 13.68
C ARG A 456 9.93 17.11 13.58
N VAL A 457 9.46 16.15 14.37
CA VAL A 457 10.03 14.80 14.39
C VAL A 457 9.72 14.13 13.06
N GLY A 458 10.75 13.56 12.43
CA GLY A 458 10.61 12.92 11.12
C GLY A 458 11.87 12.17 10.70
N ASP A 459 11.74 11.33 9.68
CA ASP A 459 12.80 10.43 9.23
C ASP A 459 13.79 11.07 8.24
N GLY A 460 13.44 12.24 7.72
CA GLY A 460 14.25 13.03 6.79
C GLY A 460 14.20 12.53 5.34
N VAL A 461 13.20 11.74 4.98
CA VAL A 461 12.82 11.40 3.61
C VAL A 461 11.51 12.11 3.29
N ASN A 462 11.61 13.31 2.70
CA ASN A 462 10.45 14.18 2.48
C ASN A 462 9.80 13.99 1.11
N PHE A 463 10.46 13.32 0.16
CA PHE A 463 9.90 13.14 -1.18
C PHE A 463 10.48 11.92 -1.91
N LEU A 464 9.79 11.54 -2.98
CA LEU A 464 10.17 10.43 -3.83
C LEU A 464 11.29 10.80 -4.82
N GLU A 465 12.53 10.70 -4.37
CA GLU A 465 13.69 11.04 -5.19
C GLU A 465 13.93 10.08 -6.36
N ASN A 466 14.30 10.64 -7.52
CA ASN A 466 14.74 9.91 -8.71
C ASN A 466 13.75 8.84 -9.23
N ALA A 467 12.45 9.04 -9.01
CA ALA A 467 11.44 8.18 -9.59
C ALA A 467 11.57 8.14 -11.13
N PRO A 468 11.43 6.99 -11.80
CA PRO A 468 11.49 6.91 -13.25
C PRO A 468 10.20 7.37 -13.92
N GLY A 469 10.33 8.02 -15.07
CA GLY A 469 9.25 8.19 -16.03
C GLY A 469 9.10 9.58 -16.61
N SER A 470 8.27 9.70 -17.65
CA SER A 470 8.11 10.94 -18.43
C SER A 470 7.09 11.93 -17.84
N ASN A 471 6.12 11.45 -17.07
CA ASN A 471 4.99 12.25 -16.56
C ASN A 471 5.12 12.56 -15.06
N LEU A 472 6.29 13.07 -14.64
CA LEU A 472 6.60 13.35 -13.23
C LEU A 472 6.67 14.85 -12.93
N THR A 473 6.32 15.24 -11.71
CA THR A 473 6.75 16.50 -11.11
C THR A 473 8.23 16.44 -10.74
N SER A 474 8.82 17.58 -10.35
CA SER A 474 10.20 17.62 -9.87
C SER A 474 10.43 16.83 -8.58
N ASN A 475 9.39 16.59 -7.78
CA ASN A 475 9.41 15.75 -6.58
C ASN A 475 8.87 14.33 -6.79
N GLY A 476 8.80 13.85 -8.04
CA GLY A 476 8.51 12.43 -8.30
C GLY A 476 7.04 12.03 -8.23
N ILE A 477 6.10 12.99 -8.23
CA ILE A 477 4.66 12.70 -8.28
C ILE A 477 4.24 12.44 -9.72
N TYR A 478 3.62 11.29 -9.97
CA TYR A 478 3.17 10.92 -11.32
C TYR A 478 1.81 11.55 -11.65
N LYS A 479 1.72 12.21 -12.80
CA LYS A 479 0.62 13.15 -13.09
C LYS A 479 -0.64 12.53 -13.66
N ILE A 480 -0.55 11.31 -14.20
CA ILE A 480 -1.63 10.65 -14.94
C ILE A 480 -1.90 9.26 -14.39
N PHE A 481 -3.08 8.70 -14.63
CA PHE A 481 -3.41 7.33 -14.24
C PHE A 481 -2.36 6.33 -14.75
N PRO A 482 -1.90 5.36 -13.91
CA PRO A 482 -2.39 4.97 -12.58
C PRO A 482 -1.73 5.71 -11.39
N PHE A 483 -1.19 6.91 -11.60
CA PHE A 483 -0.70 7.83 -10.55
C PHE A 483 0.51 7.37 -9.73
N LEU A 484 1.15 6.27 -10.14
CA LEU A 484 2.43 5.80 -9.62
C LEU A 484 3.50 5.96 -10.70
N PRO A 485 4.79 6.18 -10.41
CA PRO A 485 5.86 6.31 -11.41
C PRO A 485 6.19 5.01 -12.16
N THR A 486 6.90 5.13 -13.27
CA THR A 486 7.34 3.99 -14.10
C THR A 486 8.33 3.14 -13.29
N PRO A 487 8.22 1.79 -13.27
CA PRO A 487 9.13 0.94 -12.51
C PRO A 487 10.57 1.03 -13.03
N THR A 488 11.53 0.93 -12.11
CA THR A 488 12.96 0.84 -12.42
C THR A 488 13.22 -0.43 -13.23
N PRO A 489 14.03 -0.37 -14.30
CA PRO A 489 14.38 -1.56 -15.08
C PRO A 489 15.41 -2.45 -14.36
N GLY A 490 15.32 -3.76 -14.57
CA GLY A 490 16.24 -4.76 -14.01
C GLY A 490 17.72 -4.55 -14.33
N ARG A 491 18.05 -3.87 -15.43
CA ARG A 491 19.44 -3.66 -15.88
C ARG A 491 20.18 -2.55 -15.13
N ASP A 492 19.47 -1.53 -14.63
CA ASP A 492 20.09 -0.25 -14.24
C ASP A 492 20.57 -0.19 -12.77
N ILE A 493 20.31 -1.22 -11.96
CA ILE A 493 20.59 -1.24 -10.52
C ILE A 493 22.10 -1.28 -10.19
N ASP A 494 22.94 -1.86 -11.04
CA ASP A 494 24.36 -2.11 -10.74
C ASP A 494 25.32 -1.06 -11.32
N CYS A 495 24.81 0.05 -11.86
CA CYS A 495 25.63 1.05 -12.57
C CYS A 495 26.42 2.02 -11.67
N ASN A 496 26.42 1.84 -10.34
CA ASN A 496 27.03 2.78 -9.38
C ASN A 496 28.53 2.55 -9.06
N GLY A 497 29.30 1.91 -9.94
CA GLY A 497 30.70 1.62 -9.64
C GLY A 497 31.62 1.44 -10.84
N THR A 498 32.35 2.50 -11.18
CA THR A 498 33.52 2.56 -12.09
C THR A 498 33.25 2.38 -13.58
N GLU A 499 34.05 3.08 -14.40
CA GLU A 499 34.07 3.06 -15.89
C GLU A 499 34.20 1.65 -16.52
N ALA A 500 34.36 0.59 -15.71
CA ALA A 500 34.56 -0.78 -16.15
C ALA A 500 33.26 -1.57 -16.42
N SER A 501 32.08 -1.04 -16.05
CA SER A 501 30.79 -1.72 -16.26
C SER A 501 29.90 -0.90 -17.19
N PRO A 502 30.00 -1.06 -18.53
CA PRO A 502 29.13 -0.34 -19.45
C PRO A 502 27.67 -0.76 -19.28
N CYS A 503 26.79 0.23 -19.11
CA CYS A 503 25.34 0.10 -19.00
C CYS A 503 24.64 -0.05 -20.36
N ASN A 504 25.40 -0.25 -21.46
CA ASN A 504 24.89 -0.32 -22.83
C ASN A 504 24.42 -1.71 -23.24
#